data_AF-A0A2P5FDG7-F1
#
_entry.id   AF-A0A2P5FDG7-F1
#
_cell.length_a   1.000
_cell.length_b   1.000
_cell.length_c   1.000
_cell.angle_alpha   90.00
_cell.angle_beta   90.00
_cell.angle_gamma   90.00
#
_symmetry.space_group_name_H-M   'P 1'
#
loop_
_entity.id
_entity.type
_entity.pdbx_description
1 polymer ?
#
loop_
_entity_poly.entity_id
_entity_poly.type
_entity_poly.pdbx_seq_one_letter_code
_entity_poly.pdbx_strand_id
1 'polypeptide(L)'
;MESFVSNNEDKTENTGIQKLQSRCSPIRFCYVVQKFNNELKAAIREMGFGKLIEMRSVKIYRALVMSLVDNFDVDSSTISVYGKQFKFNSKLFEWVMGAEDGGEDCVND
;
A
#
# COMPACT_ATOMS: atom_id res chain seq x y z
N MET A 1 18.93 24.46 9.18
CA MET A 1 17.73 24.10 9.95
C MET A 1 16.56 24.76 9.26
N GLU A 2 16.02 24.14 8.21
CA GLU A 2 14.94 24.72 7.43
C GLU A 2 13.61 24.12 7.88
N SER A 3 12.73 25.03 8.29
CA SER A 3 11.43 24.79 8.89
C SER A 3 10.42 24.21 7.90
N PHE A 4 9.90 23.02 8.20
CA PHE A 4 8.68 22.51 7.58
C PHE A 4 7.47 23.20 8.19
N VAL A 5 6.91 24.18 7.49
CA VAL A 5 5.57 24.70 7.80
C VAL A 5 4.55 23.71 7.27
N SER A 6 3.95 22.96 8.19
CA SER A 6 2.70 22.23 7.98
C SER A 6 1.57 23.24 8.03
N ASN A 7 0.77 23.33 6.97
CA ASN A 7 -0.59 23.85 7.02
C ASN A 7 -1.36 23.36 5.80
N ASN A 8 -2.34 22.49 6.04
CA ASN A 8 -3.55 22.39 5.23
C ASN A 8 -4.66 21.88 6.15
N GLU A 9 -5.25 22.80 6.90
CA GLU A 9 -6.60 22.61 7.44
C GLU A 9 -7.56 22.59 6.25
N ASP A 10 -7.95 21.39 5.82
CA ASP A 10 -9.04 21.23 4.87
C ASP A 10 -10.31 20.86 5.64
N LYS A 11 -11.14 21.88 5.91
CA LYS A 11 -12.50 21.72 6.44
C LYS A 11 -13.34 21.06 5.36
N THR A 12 -13.47 19.73 5.40
CA THR A 12 -14.43 19.01 4.56
C THR A 12 -15.52 18.36 5.42
N GLU A 13 -16.75 18.74 5.12
CA GLU A 13 -18.01 18.25 5.69
C GLU A 13 -18.07 16.72 5.76
N ASN A 14 -18.74 16.24 6.82
CA ASN A 14 -18.97 14.84 7.16
C ASN A 14 -19.86 14.13 6.12
N THR A 15 -19.28 13.79 4.97
CA THR A 15 -19.72 12.63 4.19
C THR A 15 -18.82 11.49 4.64
N GLY A 16 -19.40 10.35 5.04
CA GLY A 16 -18.73 9.18 5.64
C GLY A 16 -17.71 8.46 4.73
N ILE A 17 -17.00 9.18 3.87
CA ILE A 17 -15.91 8.72 3.04
C ILE A 17 -14.69 8.56 3.96
N GLN A 18 -14.39 7.33 4.35
CA GLN A 18 -13.12 7.00 5.00
C GLN A 18 -11.98 7.41 4.06
N LYS A 19 -11.28 8.50 4.40
CA LYS A 19 -10.13 8.98 3.63
C LYS A 19 -8.96 8.03 3.87
N LEU A 20 -8.59 7.22 2.86
CA LEU A 20 -7.32 6.48 2.89
C LEU A 20 -6.15 7.46 3.00
N GLN A 21 -5.60 7.58 4.21
CA GLN A 21 -4.47 8.45 4.53
C GLN A 21 -3.17 7.80 4.04
N SER A 22 -2.68 8.20 2.87
CA SER A 22 -1.34 7.81 2.42
C SER A 22 -0.34 8.95 2.63
N ARG A 23 0.82 8.64 3.20
CA ARG A 23 1.95 9.58 3.37
C ARG A 23 2.68 9.87 2.05
N CYS A 24 2.53 9.00 1.05
CA CYS A 24 3.17 9.12 -0.26
C CYS A 24 2.28 8.57 -1.38
N SER A 25 2.13 9.29 -2.50
CA SER A 25 1.42 8.72 -3.66
C SER A 25 2.30 7.67 -4.34
N PRO A 26 1.74 6.59 -4.92
CA PRO A 26 2.50 5.59 -5.67
C PRO A 26 3.37 6.21 -6.77
N ILE A 27 2.85 7.24 -7.43
CA ILE A 27 3.58 8.02 -8.46
C ILE A 27 4.85 8.65 -7.87
N ARG A 28 4.74 9.28 -6.70
CA ARG A 28 5.87 9.96 -6.05
C ARG A 28 6.88 8.94 -5.51
N PHE A 29 6.42 7.79 -5.03
CA PHE A 29 7.30 6.68 -4.66
C PHE A 29 8.13 6.19 -5.86
N CYS A 30 7.48 5.86 -6.99
CA CYS A 30 8.18 5.41 -8.20
C CYS A 30 9.22 6.45 -8.67
N TYR A 31 8.88 7.74 -8.60
CA TYR A 31 9.81 8.82 -8.95
C TYR A 31 11.07 8.83 -8.06
N VAL A 32 10.93 8.58 -6.76
CA VAL A 32 12.06 8.51 -5.83
C VAL A 32 12.93 7.29 -6.12
N VAL A 33 12.31 6.11 -6.25
CA VAL A 33 13.03 4.84 -6.46
C VAL A 33 13.79 4.82 -7.79
N GLN A 34 13.28 5.49 -8.83
CA GLN A 34 13.99 5.62 -10.11
C GLN A 34 15.36 6.29 -9.96
N LYS A 35 15.54 7.18 -8.98
CA LYS A 35 16.79 7.90 -8.74
C LYS A 35 17.80 7.12 -7.90
N PHE A 36 17.45 5.96 -7.36
CA PHE A 36 18.38 5.16 -6.58
C PHE A 36 19.47 4.54 -7.46
N ASN A 37 20.70 4.52 -6.94
CA ASN A 37 21.81 3.81 -7.55
C ASN A 37 21.61 2.28 -7.42
N ASN A 38 22.47 1.51 -8.07
CA ASN A 38 22.33 0.05 -8.09
C ASN A 38 22.54 -0.59 -6.71
N GLU A 39 23.39 0.01 -5.87
CA GLU A 39 23.67 -0.46 -4.51
C GLU A 39 22.44 -0.35 -3.60
N LEU A 40 21.79 0.80 -3.56
CA LEU A 40 20.53 0.99 -2.83
C LEU A 40 19.44 0.05 -3.33
N LYS A 41 19.34 -0.16 -4.65
CA LYS A 41 18.39 -1.11 -5.22
C LYS A 41 18.69 -2.56 -4.85
N ALA A 42 19.97 -2.93 -4.69
CA ALA A 42 20.36 -4.25 -4.22
C ALA A 42 19.98 -4.44 -2.74
N ALA A 43 20.32 -3.48 -1.87
CA ALA A 43 19.96 -3.52 -0.45
C ALA A 43 18.44 -3.64 -0.24
N ILE A 44 17.63 -2.90 -1.00
CA ILE A 44 16.16 -2.98 -0.90
C ILE A 44 15.62 -4.35 -1.36
N ARG A 45 16.28 -5.01 -2.31
CA ARG A 45 15.94 -6.39 -2.70
C ARG A 45 16.28 -7.38 -1.60
N GLU A 46 17.45 -7.23 -0.97
CA GLU A 46 17.88 -8.07 0.15
C GLU A 46 16.96 -7.92 1.37
N MET A 47 16.39 -6.73 1.59
CA MET A 47 15.36 -6.48 2.62
C MET A 47 13.98 -7.09 2.30
N GLY A 48 13.82 -7.79 1.18
CA GLY A 48 12.54 -8.38 0.76
C GLY A 48 11.62 -7.44 -0.04
N PHE A 49 11.97 -6.17 -0.21
CA PHE A 49 11.16 -5.19 -0.96
C PHE A 49 11.47 -5.17 -2.46
N GLY A 50 12.06 -6.23 -3.01
CA GLY A 50 12.48 -6.26 -4.41
C GLY A 50 11.34 -6.02 -5.41
N LYS A 51 10.15 -6.55 -5.11
CA LYS A 51 8.95 -6.36 -5.94
C LYS A 51 8.40 -4.94 -5.86
N LEU A 52 8.62 -4.24 -4.75
CA LEU A 52 8.20 -2.86 -4.59
C LEU A 52 9.04 -1.91 -5.46
N ILE A 53 10.32 -2.21 -5.69
CA ILE A 53 11.19 -1.45 -6.62
C ILE A 53 10.69 -1.57 -8.07
N GLU A 54 10.16 -2.74 -8.42
CA GLU A 54 9.60 -3.05 -9.74
C GLU A 54 8.18 -2.49 -9.93
N MET A 55 7.62 -1.84 -8.91
CA MET A 55 6.27 -1.29 -8.95
C MET A 55 6.17 -0.22 -10.06
N ARG A 56 5.21 -0.43 -10.96
CA ARG A 56 4.86 0.56 -11.99
C ARG A 56 4.08 1.70 -11.35
N SER A 57 4.26 2.91 -11.89
CA SER A 57 3.45 4.07 -11.50
C SER A 57 1.99 3.83 -11.89
N VAL A 58 1.18 3.36 -10.94
CA VAL A 58 -0.25 3.16 -11.13
C VAL A 58 -1.05 4.31 -10.52
N LYS A 59 -1.97 4.84 -11.32
CA LYS A 59 -3.02 5.72 -10.80
C LYS A 59 -4.08 4.85 -10.16
N ILE A 60 -4.12 4.87 -8.83
CA ILE A 60 -5.13 4.15 -8.06
C ILE A 60 -6.41 4.99 -8.03
N TYR A 61 -7.49 4.45 -8.60
CA TYR A 61 -8.80 5.07 -8.53
C TYR A 61 -9.38 4.90 -7.12
N ARG A 62 -9.46 5.99 -6.35
CA ARG A 62 -9.94 5.96 -4.97
C ARG A 62 -11.33 5.34 -4.82
N ALA A 63 -12.25 5.70 -5.74
CA ALA A 63 -13.60 5.14 -5.75
C ALA A 63 -13.60 3.62 -5.94
N LEU A 64 -12.69 3.10 -6.78
CA LEU A 64 -12.53 1.66 -6.96
C LEU A 64 -12.00 1.01 -5.67
N VAL A 65 -10.96 1.58 -5.05
CA VAL A 65 -10.41 1.03 -3.80
C VAL A 65 -11.44 1.02 -2.70
N MET A 66 -12.19 2.11 -2.52
CA MET A 66 -13.28 2.15 -1.55
C MET A 66 -14.32 1.07 -1.84
N SER A 67 -14.77 0.97 -3.10
CA SER A 67 -15.69 -0.10 -3.49
C SER A 67 -15.13 -1.49 -3.21
N LEU A 68 -13.84 -1.72 -3.40
CA LEU A 68 -13.21 -3.01 -3.08
C LEU A 68 -13.21 -3.28 -1.57
N VAL A 69 -12.87 -2.27 -0.76
CA VAL A 69 -12.89 -2.36 0.71
C VAL A 69 -14.31 -2.61 1.23
N ASP A 70 -15.30 -1.91 0.69
CA ASP A 70 -16.71 -2.04 1.10
C ASP A 70 -17.30 -3.41 0.72
N ASN A 71 -16.74 -4.09 -0.28
CA ASN A 71 -17.18 -5.42 -0.74
C ASN A 71 -16.30 -6.56 -0.22
N PHE A 72 -15.35 -6.28 0.68
CA PHE A 72 -14.50 -7.29 1.30
C PHE A 72 -15.17 -7.85 2.56
N ASP A 73 -15.32 -9.17 2.61
CA ASP A 73 -15.77 -9.92 3.77
C ASP A 73 -14.55 -10.40 4.56
N VAL A 74 -14.40 -9.84 5.76
CA VAL A 74 -13.28 -10.10 6.68
C VAL A 74 -13.33 -11.54 7.19
N ASP A 75 -14.52 -12.05 7.51
CA ASP A 75 -14.68 -13.36 8.14
C ASP A 75 -14.31 -14.50 7.19
N SER A 76 -14.65 -14.34 5.91
CA SER A 76 -14.29 -15.31 4.87
C SER A 76 -12.98 -14.99 4.15
N SER A 77 -12.39 -13.82 4.38
CA SER A 77 -11.28 -13.26 3.62
C SER A 77 -11.55 -13.26 2.11
N THR A 78 -12.74 -12.83 1.70
CA THR A 78 -13.15 -12.82 0.28
C THR A 78 -13.60 -11.45 -0.18
N ILE A 79 -13.48 -11.19 -1.48
CA ILE A 79 -14.06 -10.01 -2.12
C ILE A 79 -14.98 -10.42 -3.25
N SER A 80 -16.16 -9.80 -3.30
CA SER A 80 -17.13 -10.01 -4.38
C SER A 80 -17.05 -8.90 -5.41
N VAL A 81 -16.69 -9.22 -6.65
CA VAL A 81 -16.60 -8.27 -7.77
C VAL A 81 -17.37 -8.82 -8.96
N TYR A 82 -18.43 -8.13 -9.39
CA TYR A 82 -19.32 -8.54 -10.49
C TYR A 82 -19.80 -10.01 -10.39
N GLY A 83 -20.19 -10.45 -9.19
CA GLY A 83 -20.68 -11.80 -8.95
C GLY A 83 -19.60 -12.89 -8.90
N LYS A 84 -18.31 -12.52 -9.00
CA LYS A 84 -17.18 -13.42 -8.77
C LYS A 84 -16.62 -13.20 -7.38
N GLN A 85 -16.37 -14.28 -6.66
CA GLN A 85 -15.69 -14.25 -5.36
C GLN A 85 -14.19 -14.54 -5.54
N PHE A 86 -13.36 -13.69 -4.97
CA PHE A 86 -11.91 -13.89 -4.90
C PHE A 86 -11.52 -14.07 -3.43
N LYS A 87 -10.93 -15.22 -3.11
CA LYS A 87 -10.47 -15.53 -1.75
C LYS A 87 -9.01 -15.11 -1.58
N PHE A 88 -8.75 -14.34 -0.54
CA PHE A 88 -7.42 -14.00 -0.09
C PHE A 88 -6.89 -15.13 0.80
N ASN A 89 -5.64 -15.49 0.57
CA ASN A 89 -4.91 -16.44 1.39
C ASN A 89 -3.46 -15.96 1.52
N SER A 90 -2.75 -16.55 2.47
CA SER A 90 -1.35 -16.25 2.78
C SER A 90 -0.44 -16.23 1.54
N LYS A 91 -0.57 -17.22 0.63
CA LYS A 91 0.19 -17.27 -0.62
C LYS A 91 -0.12 -16.11 -1.57
N LEU A 92 -1.39 -15.72 -1.66
CA LEU A 92 -1.79 -14.57 -2.48
C LEU A 92 -1.21 -13.28 -1.88
N PHE A 93 -1.24 -13.15 -0.56
CA PHE A 93 -0.64 -12.01 0.14
C PHE A 93 0.86 -11.93 -0.15
N GLU A 94 1.59 -13.02 0.06
CA GLU A 94 3.03 -13.11 -0.22
C GLU A 94 3.35 -12.75 -1.67
N TRP A 95 2.57 -13.28 -2.62
CA TRP A 95 2.75 -12.99 -4.04
C TRP A 95 2.49 -11.52 -4.39
N VAL A 96 1.43 -10.91 -3.85
CA VAL A 96 1.06 -9.51 -4.14
C VAL A 96 2.01 -8.54 -3.43
N MET A 97 2.30 -8.79 -2.16
CA MET A 97 3.05 -7.89 -1.29
C MET A 97 4.56 -8.08 -1.41
N GLY A 98 5.00 -9.27 -1.87
CA GLY A 98 6.41 -9.64 -1.92
C GLY A 98 7.04 -9.88 -0.55
N ALA A 99 6.21 -10.10 0.48
CA ALA A 99 6.64 -10.32 1.85
C ALA A 99 5.94 -11.56 2.41
N GLU A 100 6.69 -12.45 3.05
CA GLU A 100 6.13 -13.63 3.70
C GLU A 100 5.15 -13.20 4.81
N ASP A 101 4.09 -14.00 4.96
CA ASP A 101 3.09 -13.86 6.00
C ASP A 101 3.67 -14.42 7.31
N GLY A 102 4.50 -13.62 7.98
CA GLY A 102 5.20 -14.03 9.19
C GLY A 102 6.30 -13.07 9.58
N GLY A 103 5.95 -11.99 10.29
CA GLY A 103 6.91 -11.25 11.09
C GLY A 103 6.97 -11.86 12.50
N GLU A 104 8.17 -11.92 13.09
CA GLU A 104 8.28 -12.11 14.54
C GLU A 104 7.79 -10.84 15.23
N ASP A 105 6.96 -10.97 16.27
CA ASP A 105 6.60 -9.84 17.11
C ASP A 105 7.88 -9.18 17.62
N CYS A 106 7.99 -7.87 17.47
CA CYS A 106 9.10 -7.11 18.04
C CYS A 106 9.00 -7.24 19.58
N VAL A 107 9.68 -8.21 20.17
CA VAL A 107 9.84 -8.29 21.62
C VAL A 107 10.69 -7.07 22.00
N ASN A 108 10.07 -6.10 22.68
CA ASN A 108 10.81 -4.99 23.25
C ASN A 108 11.60 -5.54 24.45
N ASP A 109 12.93 -5.51 24.34
CA ASP A 109 13.88 -5.75 25.44
C ASP A 109 14.09 -4.46 26.25
#